data_AF-A0A6M6JL64-F1
#
_entry.id   AF-A0A6M6JL64-F1
#
_cell.length_a   1.000
_cell.length_b   1.000
_cell.length_c   1.000
_cell.angle_alpha   90.00
_cell.angle_beta   90.00
_cell.angle_gamma   90.00
#
_symmetry.space_group_name_H-M   'P 1'
#
loop_
_entity.id
_entity.type
_entity.pdbx_description
1 polymer ?
#
loop_
_entity_poly.entity_id
_entity_poly.type
_entity_poly.pdbx_seq_one_letter_code
_entity_poly.pdbx_strand_id
1 'polypeptide(L)'
;MRVPPVGAASGLQHRRGRWTTHRGGGEGGPVDVDEALPATRIERLAVADLLDGLGPGEWERASLCAGWTVHDVVAHMTWVTRLSLRSAVVGLVRARGDLDRLIAGSARERAARYAPEELVGQLRETAASPRRPPGTTVWDPLVDVLVHGQDVARPLGRELVMPLRPVLGALTHVWSTSTYGTPERFAGIRFRATDADWSAGHGGHEVSGPAGDLLLLSTGRAVALDAVQGAGDEVRRRLDA
;
A
#
# COMPACT_ATOMS: atom_id res chain seq x y z
N MET A 1 -10.03 -15.27 -2.27
CA MET A 1 -9.45 -14.23 -3.13
C MET A 1 -8.17 -13.76 -2.45
N ARG A 2 -7.00 -14.09 -2.99
CA ARG A 2 -5.69 -13.86 -2.36
C ARG A 2 -5.24 -12.43 -2.66
N VAL A 3 -4.78 -11.70 -1.66
CA VAL A 3 -3.90 -10.54 -1.89
C VAL A 3 -2.65 -11.08 -2.59
N PRO A 4 -2.23 -10.58 -3.76
CA PRO A 4 -1.08 -11.14 -4.45
C PRO A 4 0.21 -10.85 -3.66
N PRO A 5 1.12 -11.82 -3.50
CA PRO A 5 2.37 -11.65 -2.78
C PRO A 5 3.27 -10.61 -3.44
N VAL A 6 3.93 -9.82 -2.59
CA VAL A 6 5.13 -9.06 -2.95
C VAL A 6 6.28 -10.05 -3.17
N GLY A 7 6.54 -10.38 -4.45
CA GLY A 7 7.83 -10.91 -4.91
C GLY A 7 7.98 -12.43 -5.02
N ALA A 8 7.91 -12.92 -6.26
CA ALA A 8 8.79 -13.99 -6.77
C ALA A 8 8.90 -13.86 -8.30
N ALA A 9 9.78 -12.98 -8.78
CA ALA A 9 10.16 -12.94 -10.19
C ALA A 9 11.51 -13.66 -10.37
N SER A 10 11.46 -14.93 -10.78
CA SER A 10 12.63 -15.63 -11.30
C SER A 10 12.70 -15.48 -12.82
N GLY A 11 13.76 -14.81 -13.27
CA GLY A 11 14.31 -14.89 -14.62
C GLY A 11 13.47 -14.28 -15.74
N LEU A 12 13.88 -13.13 -16.27
CA LEU A 12 14.31 -12.98 -17.67
C LEU A 12 14.67 -11.51 -17.97
N GLN A 13 15.89 -11.35 -18.47
CA GLN A 13 16.41 -10.31 -19.38
C GLN A 13 15.87 -8.87 -19.27
N HIS A 14 16.76 -8.01 -18.76
CA HIS A 14 16.72 -6.56 -18.86
C HIS A 14 16.33 -6.05 -20.25
N ARG A 15 15.16 -5.45 -20.37
CA ARG A 15 14.92 -4.36 -21.34
C ARG A 15 14.63 -3.09 -20.55
N ARG A 16 15.58 -2.14 -20.62
CA ARG A 16 15.43 -0.79 -20.05
C ARG A 16 14.33 -0.05 -20.83
N GLY A 17 13.09 -0.16 -20.37
CA GLY A 17 12.01 0.74 -20.78
C GLY A 17 12.25 2.13 -20.21
N ARG A 18 12.30 3.14 -21.08
CA ARG A 18 12.46 4.54 -20.71
C ARG A 18 11.11 5.07 -20.23
N TRP A 19 10.94 5.24 -18.93
CA TRP A 19 9.78 5.93 -18.35
C TRP A 19 9.89 7.42 -18.66
N THR A 20 8.97 7.96 -19.44
CA THR A 20 8.90 9.40 -19.72
C THR A 20 7.97 10.05 -18.71
N THR A 21 8.55 10.67 -17.68
CA THR A 21 7.88 11.77 -16.96
C THR A 21 7.81 12.95 -17.93
N HIS A 22 6.64 13.28 -18.45
CA HIS A 22 6.50 14.51 -19.23
C HIS A 22 6.59 15.68 -18.25
N ARG A 23 7.60 16.55 -18.38
CA ARG A 23 7.71 17.80 -17.62
C ARG A 23 6.72 18.81 -18.20
N GLY A 24 5.46 18.75 -17.76
CA GLY A 24 4.53 19.87 -17.85
C GLY A 24 4.68 20.74 -16.60
N GLY A 25 4.84 22.06 -16.76
CA GLY A 25 5.11 23.01 -15.68
C GLY A 25 3.94 23.26 -14.72
N GLY A 26 3.56 22.26 -13.93
CA GLY A 26 2.88 22.41 -12.65
C GLY A 26 3.83 22.00 -11.53
N GLU A 27 3.57 22.39 -10.27
CA GLU A 27 4.48 22.22 -9.11
C GLU A 27 4.81 20.76 -8.70
N GLY A 28 4.78 19.77 -9.59
CA GLY A 28 5.10 18.36 -9.34
C GLY A 28 6.51 17.99 -9.81
N GLY A 29 7.55 18.52 -9.16
CA GLY A 29 8.91 17.98 -9.31
C GLY A 29 8.99 16.49 -8.89
N PRO A 30 10.06 15.76 -9.26
CA PRO A 30 10.27 14.40 -8.77
C PRO A 30 10.22 14.39 -7.24
N VAL A 31 9.35 13.57 -6.68
CA VAL A 31 9.10 13.53 -5.23
C VAL A 31 10.37 13.06 -4.54
N ASP A 32 10.92 13.91 -3.67
CA ASP A 32 12.21 13.68 -3.01
C ASP A 32 12.09 12.54 -1.99
N VAL A 33 13.13 11.70 -1.91
CA VAL A 33 13.28 10.68 -0.87
C VAL A 33 13.22 11.28 0.54
N ASP A 34 13.62 12.54 0.68
CA ASP A 34 13.57 13.28 1.94
C ASP A 34 12.13 13.64 2.37
N GLU A 35 11.14 13.59 1.46
CA GLU A 35 9.73 13.83 1.78
C GLU A 35 9.00 12.58 2.31
N ALA A 36 9.48 11.36 1.98
CA ALA A 36 8.77 10.11 2.27
C ALA A 36 8.64 9.83 3.77
N LEU A 37 9.69 10.07 4.56
CA LEU A 37 9.69 9.79 6.01
C LEU A 37 8.80 10.79 6.80
N PRO A 38 8.90 12.13 6.58
CA PRO A 38 7.95 13.07 7.14
C PRO A 38 6.50 12.76 6.78
N ALA A 39 6.22 12.43 5.51
CA ALA A 39 4.89 12.03 5.07
C ALA A 39 4.42 10.75 5.79
N THR A 40 5.26 9.72 5.87
CA THR A 40 4.94 8.47 6.60
C THR A 40 4.54 8.76 8.04
N ARG A 41 5.24 9.67 8.72
CA ARG A 41 4.90 10.08 10.09
C ARG A 41 3.51 10.71 10.15
N ILE A 42 3.20 11.65 9.26
CA ILE A 42 1.91 12.34 9.21
C ILE A 42 0.79 11.33 8.98
N GLU A 43 0.93 10.45 7.98
CA GLU A 43 -0.10 9.46 7.65
C GLU A 43 -0.30 8.44 8.78
N ARG A 44 0.78 8.01 9.47
CA ARG A 44 0.64 7.10 10.63
C ARG A 44 -0.13 7.75 11.78
N LEU A 45 0.09 9.05 12.01
CA LEU A 45 -0.65 9.80 13.02
C LEU A 45 -2.11 9.99 12.60
N ALA A 46 -2.38 10.30 11.32
CA ALA A 46 -3.74 10.42 10.80
C ALA A 46 -4.52 9.10 10.92
N VAL A 47 -3.90 7.97 10.63
CA VAL A 47 -4.49 6.64 10.88
C VAL A 47 -4.73 6.44 12.38
N ALA A 48 -3.78 6.78 13.25
CA ALA A 48 -3.99 6.66 14.69
C ALA A 48 -5.16 7.53 15.20
N ASP A 49 -5.30 8.75 14.68
CA ASP A 49 -6.41 9.67 15.01
C ASP A 49 -7.77 9.11 14.55
N LEU A 50 -7.82 8.48 13.36
CA LEU A 50 -9.01 7.74 12.89
C LEU A 50 -9.36 6.60 13.85
N LEU A 51 -8.36 5.83 14.30
CA LEU A 51 -8.53 4.65 15.14
C LEU A 51 -9.07 4.98 16.54
N ASP A 52 -8.71 6.14 17.10
CA ASP A 52 -9.25 6.62 18.39
C ASP A 52 -10.77 6.84 18.35
N GLY A 53 -11.33 7.07 17.16
CA GLY A 53 -12.76 7.28 16.95
C GLY A 53 -13.57 5.99 16.71
N LEU A 54 -12.94 4.81 16.76
CA LEU A 54 -13.60 3.53 16.49
C LEU A 54 -14.26 2.93 17.73
N GLY A 55 -15.50 2.46 17.56
CA GLY A 55 -16.18 1.67 18.58
C GLY A 55 -15.67 0.22 18.63
N PRO A 56 -15.89 -0.51 19.76
CA PRO A 56 -15.39 -1.89 19.91
C PRO A 56 -15.79 -2.85 18.78
N GLY A 57 -17.04 -2.76 18.29
CA GLY A 57 -17.52 -3.61 17.20
C GLY A 57 -16.91 -3.27 15.82
N GLU A 58 -16.31 -2.10 15.64
CA GLU A 58 -15.65 -1.74 14.37
C GLU A 58 -14.30 -2.42 14.22
N TRP A 59 -13.62 -2.76 15.31
CA TRP A 59 -12.34 -3.46 15.30
C TRP A 59 -12.44 -4.90 14.76
N GLU A 60 -13.58 -5.55 14.98
CA GLU A 60 -13.87 -6.91 14.51
C GLU A 60 -14.44 -6.94 13.07
N ARG A 61 -14.77 -5.79 12.48
CA ARG A 61 -15.28 -5.74 11.10
C ARG A 61 -14.22 -6.18 10.11
N ALA A 62 -14.69 -6.83 9.04
CA ALA A 62 -13.84 -7.19 7.90
C ALA A 62 -13.22 -5.93 7.28
N SER A 63 -11.91 -5.98 7.05
CA SER A 63 -11.16 -4.98 6.29
C SER A 63 -11.21 -5.29 4.80
N LEU A 64 -10.58 -4.44 3.97
CA LEU A 64 -10.36 -4.77 2.55
C LEU A 64 -9.28 -5.85 2.36
N CYS A 65 -8.46 -6.13 3.38
CA CYS A 65 -7.53 -7.25 3.37
C CYS A 65 -8.31 -8.55 3.57
N ALA A 66 -8.31 -9.42 2.56
CA ALA A 66 -9.11 -10.64 2.58
C ALA A 66 -8.79 -11.53 3.80
N GLY A 67 -9.81 -11.82 4.62
CA GLY A 67 -9.69 -12.65 5.81
C GLY A 67 -9.04 -11.96 7.01
N TRP A 68 -8.96 -10.63 7.00
CA TRP A 68 -8.42 -9.80 8.08
C TRP A 68 -9.49 -8.84 8.58
N THR A 69 -9.59 -8.75 9.91
CA THR A 69 -10.37 -7.70 10.58
C THR A 69 -9.61 -6.37 10.56
N VAL A 70 -10.27 -5.28 10.95
CA VAL A 70 -9.59 -4.00 11.21
C VAL A 70 -8.47 -4.18 12.23
N HIS A 71 -8.70 -4.96 13.28
CA HIS A 71 -7.70 -5.28 14.30
C HIS A 71 -6.45 -5.95 13.72
N ASP A 72 -6.63 -6.92 12.82
CA ASP A 72 -5.51 -7.59 12.15
C ASP A 72 -4.67 -6.61 11.30
N VAL A 73 -5.32 -5.70 10.57
CA VAL A 73 -4.63 -4.70 9.73
C VAL A 73 -3.80 -3.76 10.59
N VAL A 74 -4.36 -3.23 11.68
CA VAL A 74 -3.63 -2.33 12.59
C VAL A 74 -2.48 -3.08 13.30
N ALA A 75 -2.69 -4.35 13.66
CA ALA A 75 -1.64 -5.19 14.24
C ALA A 75 -0.45 -5.39 13.28
N HIS A 76 -0.70 -5.52 11.97
CA HIS A 76 0.33 -5.56 10.93
C HIS A 76 1.06 -4.22 10.78
N MET A 77 0.34 -3.09 10.71
CA MET A 77 0.96 -1.77 10.57
C MET A 77 1.92 -1.44 11.73
N THR A 78 1.67 -1.99 12.93
CA THR A 78 2.58 -1.83 14.08
C THR A 78 3.73 -2.84 14.10
N TRP A 79 3.67 -3.91 13.30
CA TRP A 79 4.72 -4.92 13.17
C TRP A 79 5.88 -4.43 12.31
N VAL A 80 5.60 -3.70 11.23
CA VAL A 80 6.59 -3.34 10.20
C VAL A 80 7.79 -2.53 10.74
N THR A 81 7.58 -1.70 11.77
CA THR A 81 8.66 -0.93 12.42
C THR A 81 9.46 -1.75 13.45
N ARG A 82 8.99 -2.95 13.79
CA ARG A 82 9.56 -3.84 14.81
C ARG A 82 10.21 -5.09 14.23
N LEU A 83 10.08 -5.30 12.91
CA LEU A 83 10.69 -6.44 12.24
C LEU A 83 12.21 -6.26 12.08
N SER A 84 12.98 -7.06 12.80
CA SER A 84 14.43 -7.17 12.58
C SER A 84 14.75 -8.18 11.46
N LEU A 85 15.94 -8.07 10.85
CA LEU A 85 16.40 -9.04 9.84
C LEU A 85 16.43 -10.48 10.38
N ARG A 86 16.92 -10.67 11.61
CA ARG A 86 16.95 -11.99 12.25
C ARG A 86 15.54 -12.57 12.42
N SER A 87 14.60 -11.78 12.93
CA SER A 87 13.20 -12.22 13.08
C SER A 87 12.54 -12.48 11.73
N ALA A 88 12.86 -11.70 10.69
CA ALA A 88 12.35 -11.92 9.34
C ALA A 88 12.84 -13.26 8.78
N VAL A 89 14.13 -13.56 8.89
CA VAL A 89 14.71 -14.85 8.42
C VAL A 89 14.10 -16.04 9.18
N VAL A 90 14.07 -15.98 10.51
CA VAL A 90 13.47 -17.05 11.33
C VAL A 90 11.98 -17.22 11.01
N GLY A 91 11.26 -16.12 10.86
CA GLY A 91 9.85 -16.11 10.49
C GLY A 91 9.62 -16.74 9.12
N LEU A 92 10.41 -16.37 8.11
CA LEU A 92 10.29 -16.90 6.76
C LEU A 92 10.60 -18.40 6.70
N VAL A 93 11.60 -18.88 7.45
CA VAL A 93 11.89 -20.31 7.58
C VAL A 93 10.69 -21.04 8.21
N ARG A 94 10.10 -20.51 9.29
CA ARG A 94 8.89 -21.08 9.90
C ARG A 94 7.68 -21.06 8.96
N ALA A 95 7.59 -20.05 8.11
CA ALA A 95 6.58 -19.92 7.07
C ALA A 95 6.89 -20.75 5.81
N ARG A 96 7.97 -21.55 5.81
CA ARG A 96 8.40 -22.39 4.67
C ARG A 96 8.69 -21.60 3.39
N GLY A 97 9.25 -20.39 3.54
CA GLY A 97 9.57 -19.51 2.42
C GLY A 97 8.38 -18.69 1.90
N ASP A 98 7.20 -18.83 2.50
CA ASP A 98 5.99 -18.10 2.09
C ASP A 98 5.88 -16.77 2.87
N LEU A 99 6.08 -15.65 2.17
CA LEU A 99 6.03 -14.31 2.76
C LEU A 99 4.61 -13.93 3.21
N ASP A 100 3.58 -14.31 2.45
CA ASP A 100 2.19 -14.03 2.81
C ASP A 100 1.82 -14.75 4.10
N ARG A 101 2.27 -16.00 4.24
CA ARG A 101 2.10 -16.77 5.47
C ARG A 101 2.83 -16.14 6.64
N LEU A 102 4.03 -15.60 6.44
CA LEU A 102 4.77 -14.87 7.48
C LEU A 102 4.00 -13.62 7.93
N ILE A 103 3.55 -12.80 6.97
CA ILE A 103 2.84 -11.54 7.25
C ILE A 103 1.52 -11.84 7.98
N ALA A 104 0.70 -12.75 7.45
CA ALA A 104 -0.58 -13.12 8.05
C ALA A 104 -0.42 -13.80 9.41
N GLY A 105 0.62 -14.61 9.61
CA GLY A 105 0.94 -15.19 10.92
C GLY A 105 1.32 -14.11 11.93
N SER A 106 2.17 -13.16 11.53
CA SER A 106 2.68 -12.09 12.39
C SER A 106 1.58 -11.09 12.78
N ALA A 107 0.69 -10.76 11.84
CA ALA A 107 -0.46 -9.90 12.08
C ALA A 107 -1.39 -10.52 13.14
N ARG A 108 -1.78 -11.80 12.95
CA ARG A 108 -2.65 -12.52 13.90
C ARG A 108 -2.01 -12.72 15.25
N GLU A 109 -0.72 -13.05 15.30
CA GLU A 109 0.01 -13.18 16.58
C GLU A 109 -0.01 -11.86 17.36
N ARG A 110 0.14 -10.73 16.66
CA ARG A 110 0.10 -9.41 17.29
C ARG A 110 -1.31 -8.99 17.68
N ALA A 111 -2.31 -9.24 16.83
CA ALA A 111 -3.71 -8.96 17.13
C ALA A 111 -4.17 -9.74 18.38
N ALA A 112 -3.75 -11.00 18.52
CA ALA A 112 -4.03 -11.80 19.71
C ALA A 112 -3.29 -11.31 20.97
N ARG A 113 -2.18 -10.58 20.82
CA ARG A 113 -1.32 -10.15 21.92
C ARG A 113 -1.67 -8.78 22.47
N TYR A 114 -2.20 -7.88 21.64
CA TYR A 114 -2.37 -6.47 21.99
C TYR A 114 -3.81 -6.01 21.77
N ALA A 115 -4.35 -5.32 22.77
CA ALA A 115 -5.63 -4.65 22.68
C ALA A 115 -5.58 -3.50 21.66
N PRO A 116 -6.74 -3.08 21.11
CA PRO A 116 -6.84 -1.93 20.19
C PRO A 116 -6.07 -0.69 20.64
N GLU A 117 -6.24 -0.28 21.90
CA GLU A 117 -5.64 0.94 22.44
C GLU A 117 -4.11 0.83 22.51
N GLU A 118 -3.59 -0.36 22.82
CA GLU A 118 -2.15 -0.63 22.82
C GLU A 118 -1.56 -0.56 21.41
N LEU A 119 -2.30 -1.03 20.40
CA LEU A 119 -1.87 -0.97 19.01
C LEU A 119 -1.88 0.48 18.49
N VAL A 120 -2.90 1.27 18.82
CA VAL A 120 -2.93 2.71 18.50
C VAL A 120 -1.75 3.42 19.16
N GLY A 121 -1.48 3.14 20.43
CA GLY A 121 -0.32 3.65 21.14
C GLY A 121 1.00 3.29 20.46
N GLN A 122 1.17 2.05 20.02
CA GLN A 122 2.36 1.58 19.31
C GLN A 122 2.53 2.24 17.92
N LEU A 123 1.43 2.51 17.22
CA LEU A 123 1.46 3.20 15.93
C LEU A 123 1.94 4.65 16.12
N ARG A 124 1.44 5.35 17.15
CA ARG A 124 1.88 6.70 17.53
C ARG A 124 3.35 6.72 17.98
N GLU A 125 3.74 5.79 18.84
CA GLU A 125 5.11 5.63 19.35
C GLU A 125 6.11 5.53 18.21
N THR A 126 5.78 4.76 17.16
CA THR A 126 6.70 4.48 16.05
C THR A 126 6.42 5.32 14.80
N ALA A 127 5.55 6.34 14.89
CA ALA A 127 5.15 7.15 13.75
C ALA A 127 6.34 7.75 12.99
N ALA A 128 7.30 8.32 13.73
CA ALA A 128 8.52 8.92 13.19
C ALA A 128 9.65 7.91 12.93
N SER A 129 9.43 6.61 13.15
CA SER A 129 10.49 5.61 13.04
C SER A 129 10.91 5.40 11.58
N PRO A 130 12.22 5.49 11.26
CA PRO A 130 12.74 5.18 9.94
C PRO A 130 12.91 3.67 9.71
N ARG A 131 12.61 2.84 10.74
CA ARG A 131 12.69 1.39 10.64
C ARG A 131 11.66 0.88 9.65
N ARG A 132 12.09 -0.09 8.86
CA ARG A 132 11.31 -0.72 7.80
C ARG A 132 11.77 -2.17 7.60
N PRO A 133 10.92 -3.04 7.03
CA PRO A 133 11.29 -4.42 6.73
C PRO A 133 12.58 -4.51 5.89
N PRO A 134 13.44 -5.51 6.14
CA PRO A 134 14.63 -5.71 5.31
C PRO A 134 14.29 -5.88 3.84
N GLY A 135 15.08 -5.28 2.95
CA GLY A 135 14.85 -5.34 1.50
C GLY A 135 13.84 -4.30 0.98
N THR A 136 13.34 -3.41 1.85
CA THR A 136 12.45 -2.31 1.47
C THR A 136 13.17 -0.95 1.41
N THR A 137 12.59 -0.05 0.64
CA THR A 137 12.99 1.34 0.42
C THR A 137 12.28 2.28 1.40
N VAL A 138 12.66 3.57 1.38
CA VAL A 138 12.03 4.61 2.21
C VAL A 138 10.56 4.88 1.84
N TRP A 139 10.12 4.48 0.65
CA TRP A 139 8.75 4.68 0.16
C TRP A 139 7.77 3.60 0.60
N ASP A 140 8.24 2.37 0.84
CA ASP A 140 7.35 1.24 1.15
C ASP A 140 6.55 1.46 2.45
N PRO A 141 7.11 2.05 3.54
CA PRO A 141 6.31 2.41 4.72
C PRO A 141 5.23 3.47 4.45
N LEU A 142 5.44 4.37 3.49
CA LEU A 142 4.44 5.36 3.09
C LEU A 142 3.31 4.68 2.31
N VAL A 143 3.64 3.78 1.38
CA VAL A 143 2.64 2.98 0.66
C VAL A 143 1.82 2.14 1.64
N ASP A 144 2.49 1.46 2.58
CA ASP A 144 1.87 0.61 3.61
C ASP A 144 0.81 1.39 4.40
N VAL A 145 1.17 2.56 4.95
CA VAL A 145 0.23 3.34 5.76
C VAL A 145 -0.92 3.96 4.95
N LEU A 146 -0.64 4.47 3.74
CA LEU A 146 -1.67 5.04 2.87
C LEU A 146 -2.71 3.99 2.46
N VAL A 147 -2.24 2.81 2.05
CA VAL A 147 -3.12 1.72 1.58
C VAL A 147 -3.85 1.06 2.75
N HIS A 148 -3.14 0.69 3.81
CA HIS A 148 -3.78 0.02 4.96
C HIS A 148 -4.67 0.95 5.77
N GLY A 149 -4.39 2.25 5.79
CA GLY A 149 -5.34 3.24 6.29
C GLY A 149 -6.68 3.17 5.55
N GLN A 150 -6.67 3.04 4.22
CA GLN A 150 -7.90 2.87 3.41
C GLN A 150 -8.52 1.47 3.57
N ASP A 151 -7.72 0.43 3.78
CA ASP A 151 -8.22 -0.92 4.09
C ASP A 151 -9.07 -0.94 5.38
N VAL A 152 -8.83 0.02 6.29
CA VAL A 152 -9.66 0.28 7.48
C VAL A 152 -10.78 1.28 7.20
N ALA A 153 -10.46 2.46 6.68
CA ALA A 153 -11.41 3.58 6.60
C ALA A 153 -12.62 3.28 5.70
N ARG A 154 -12.40 2.75 4.49
CA ARG A 154 -13.45 2.50 3.50
C ARG A 154 -14.52 1.51 3.96
N PRO A 155 -14.20 0.29 4.45
CA PRO A 155 -15.23 -0.65 4.88
C PRO A 155 -16.00 -0.16 6.10
N LEU A 156 -15.44 0.77 6.89
CA LEU A 156 -16.12 1.42 8.00
C LEU A 156 -16.96 2.63 7.59
N GLY A 157 -16.84 3.11 6.34
CA GLY A 157 -17.49 4.34 5.88
C GLY A 157 -16.91 5.60 6.52
N ARG A 158 -15.65 5.55 6.96
CA ARG A 158 -14.93 6.68 7.56
C ARG A 158 -14.12 7.40 6.51
N GLU A 159 -14.01 8.71 6.65
CA GLU A 159 -13.12 9.51 5.82
C GLU A 159 -11.69 9.44 6.34
N LEU A 160 -10.76 9.09 5.46
CA LEU A 160 -9.32 9.24 5.67
C LEU A 160 -8.76 9.86 4.39
N VAL A 161 -8.37 11.13 4.47
CA VAL A 161 -7.82 11.86 3.32
C VAL A 161 -6.43 11.33 3.02
N MET A 162 -6.16 11.01 1.76
CA MET A 162 -4.80 10.74 1.29
C MET A 162 -4.25 12.00 0.60
N PRO A 163 -3.26 12.69 1.17
CA PRO A 163 -2.74 13.91 0.58
C PRO A 163 -2.07 13.67 -0.78
N LEU A 164 -2.36 14.53 -1.75
CA LEU A 164 -2.01 14.30 -3.15
C LEU A 164 -0.51 14.09 -3.39
N ARG A 165 0.36 14.94 -2.81
CA ARG A 165 1.82 14.81 -3.00
C ARG A 165 2.39 13.47 -2.49
N PRO A 166 2.14 13.05 -1.23
CA PRO A 166 2.49 11.72 -0.75
C PRO A 166 1.96 10.58 -1.64
N VAL A 167 0.71 10.68 -2.10
CA VAL A 167 0.11 9.68 -2.99
C VAL A 167 0.85 9.59 -4.32
N LEU A 168 1.19 10.71 -4.96
CA LEU A 168 1.92 10.69 -6.23
C LEU A 168 3.32 10.09 -6.08
N GLY A 169 4.00 10.34 -4.96
CA GLY A 169 5.27 9.70 -4.62
C GLY A 169 5.13 8.19 -4.46
N ALA A 170 4.17 7.75 -3.65
CA ALA A 170 3.83 6.35 -3.44
C ALA A 170 3.44 5.64 -4.75
N LEU A 171 2.61 6.27 -5.57
CA LEU A 171 2.14 5.74 -6.84
C LEU A 171 3.30 5.60 -7.86
N THR A 172 4.17 6.60 -7.94
CA THR A 172 5.38 6.53 -8.76
C THR A 172 6.31 5.41 -8.30
N HIS A 173 6.52 5.26 -6.99
CA HIS A 173 7.29 4.16 -6.42
C HIS A 173 6.73 2.81 -6.84
N VAL A 174 5.44 2.56 -6.59
CA VAL A 174 4.74 1.30 -6.92
C VAL A 174 4.85 0.92 -8.40
N TRP A 175 4.89 1.90 -9.31
CA TRP A 175 5.07 1.68 -10.75
C TRP A 175 6.53 1.59 -11.21
N SER A 176 7.49 1.94 -10.36
CA SER A 176 8.93 1.94 -10.69
C SER A 176 9.67 0.67 -10.27
N THR A 177 9.09 -0.10 -9.35
CA THR A 177 9.69 -1.33 -8.81
C THR A 177 8.85 -2.55 -9.17
N SER A 178 9.52 -3.67 -9.46
CA SER A 178 8.88 -4.96 -9.72
C SER A 178 8.38 -5.65 -8.44
N THR A 179 8.73 -5.16 -7.25
CA THR A 179 8.32 -5.77 -5.97
C THR A 179 6.80 -5.83 -5.80
N TYR A 180 6.08 -4.82 -6.29
CA TYR A 180 4.61 -4.79 -6.25
C TYR A 180 3.96 -5.56 -7.42
N GLY A 181 4.74 -5.90 -8.44
CA GLY A 181 4.27 -6.52 -9.68
C GLY A 181 3.31 -5.64 -10.50
N THR A 182 3.22 -4.35 -10.19
CA THR A 182 2.24 -3.43 -10.80
C THR A 182 2.48 -3.23 -12.30
N PRO A 183 3.71 -2.94 -12.77
CA PRO A 183 3.96 -2.77 -14.20
C PRO A 183 3.65 -4.03 -15.01
N GLU A 184 3.95 -5.21 -14.46
CA GLU A 184 3.69 -6.50 -15.09
C GLU A 184 2.19 -6.82 -15.09
N ARG A 185 1.51 -6.66 -13.94
CA ARG A 185 0.07 -6.93 -13.79
C ARG A 185 -0.76 -6.11 -14.79
N PHE A 186 -0.41 -4.84 -14.95
CA PHE A 186 -1.15 -3.89 -15.79
C PHE A 186 -0.46 -3.60 -17.13
N ALA A 187 0.38 -4.51 -17.63
CA ALA A 187 0.97 -4.40 -18.95
C ALA A 187 -0.11 -4.22 -20.03
N GLY A 188 0.02 -3.15 -20.84
CA GLY A 188 -0.95 -2.78 -21.88
C GLY A 188 -2.00 -1.76 -21.45
N ILE A 189 -1.97 -1.29 -20.19
CA ILE A 189 -2.87 -0.28 -19.64
C ILE A 189 -2.06 0.95 -19.22
N ARG A 190 -2.56 2.13 -19.57
CA ARG A 190 -2.08 3.41 -19.05
C ARG A 190 -2.96 3.88 -17.90
N PHE A 191 -2.36 4.23 -16.77
CA PHE A 191 -3.02 4.85 -15.64
C PHE A 191 -2.78 6.36 -15.70
N ARG A 192 -3.83 7.18 -15.52
CA ARG A 192 -3.76 8.65 -15.57
C ARG A 192 -4.50 9.27 -14.39
N ALA A 193 -3.80 10.06 -13.57
CA ALA A 193 -4.44 10.85 -12.53
C ALA A 193 -5.32 11.96 -13.13
N THR A 194 -6.47 12.24 -12.50
CA THR A 194 -7.40 13.30 -12.91
C THR A 194 -7.20 14.59 -12.11
N ASP A 195 -6.59 14.47 -10.95
CA ASP A 195 -6.30 15.51 -9.96
C ASP A 195 -4.82 15.95 -9.98
N ALA A 196 -4.00 15.38 -10.86
CA ALA A 196 -2.60 15.74 -11.06
C ALA A 196 -2.12 15.42 -12.48
N ASP A 197 -1.04 16.08 -12.91
CA ASP A 197 -0.30 15.70 -14.12
C ASP A 197 0.59 14.48 -13.85
N TRP A 198 -0.04 13.32 -13.72
CA TRP A 198 0.64 12.05 -13.48
C TRP A 198 0.07 10.96 -14.38
N SER A 199 0.96 10.16 -14.97
CA SER A 199 0.57 8.92 -15.64
C SER A 199 1.69 7.88 -15.60
N ALA A 200 1.33 6.61 -15.60
CA ALA A 200 2.25 5.49 -15.70
C ALA A 200 1.65 4.35 -16.54
N GLY A 201 2.50 3.38 -16.90
CA GLY A 201 2.13 2.32 -17.82
C GLY A 201 2.04 2.80 -19.26
N HIS A 202 1.70 1.87 -20.15
CA HIS A 202 1.66 2.09 -21.59
C HIS A 202 0.73 1.08 -22.26
N GLY A 203 0.03 1.50 -23.31
CA GLY A 203 -0.79 0.63 -24.13
C GLY A 203 -2.04 1.34 -24.67
N GLY A 204 -2.91 0.57 -25.33
CA GLY A 204 -4.14 1.08 -25.95
C GLY A 204 -5.32 1.23 -25.01
N HIS A 205 -5.26 0.62 -23.82
CA HIS A 205 -6.25 0.81 -22.76
C HIS A 205 -5.80 1.93 -21.83
N GLU A 206 -6.72 2.81 -21.44
CA GLU A 206 -6.47 3.86 -20.44
C GLU A 206 -7.51 3.76 -19.32
N VAL A 207 -7.05 3.89 -18.09
CA VAL A 207 -7.87 4.08 -16.89
C VAL A 207 -7.49 5.40 -16.24
N SER A 208 -8.48 6.19 -15.84
CA SER A 208 -8.28 7.49 -15.21
C SER A 208 -9.11 7.65 -13.95
N GLY A 209 -8.59 8.36 -12.95
CA GLY A 209 -9.29 8.63 -11.71
C GLY A 209 -8.45 9.43 -10.73
N PRO A 210 -8.92 9.65 -9.48
CA PRO A 210 -8.12 10.30 -8.45
C PRO A 210 -6.85 9.50 -8.17
N ALA A 211 -5.72 10.18 -7.90
CA ALA A 211 -4.44 9.52 -7.69
C ALA A 211 -4.49 8.47 -6.55
N GLY A 212 -5.29 8.74 -5.52
CA GLY A 212 -5.50 7.83 -4.39
C GLY A 212 -6.14 6.51 -4.80
N ASP A 213 -7.19 6.56 -5.63
CA ASP A 213 -7.86 5.36 -6.15
C ASP A 213 -6.96 4.59 -7.13
N LEU A 214 -6.15 5.29 -7.92
CA LEU A 214 -5.14 4.65 -8.77
C LEU A 214 -4.07 3.92 -7.94
N LEU A 215 -3.69 4.45 -6.77
CA LEU A 215 -2.77 3.77 -5.84
C LEU A 215 -3.40 2.49 -5.26
N LEU A 216 -4.68 2.55 -4.88
CA LEU A 216 -5.41 1.39 -4.40
C LEU A 216 -5.52 0.31 -5.49
N LEU A 217 -5.88 0.66 -6.72
CA LEU A 217 -5.90 -0.29 -7.84
C LEU A 217 -4.50 -0.87 -8.11
N SER A 218 -3.47 -0.02 -8.11
CA SER A 218 -2.08 -0.43 -8.33
C SER A 218 -1.62 -1.45 -7.28
N THR A 219 -2.15 -1.36 -6.06
CA THR A 219 -1.84 -2.25 -4.93
C THR A 219 -2.90 -3.34 -4.70
N GLY A 220 -3.79 -3.58 -5.66
CA GLY A 220 -4.67 -4.74 -5.67
C GLY A 220 -6.08 -4.53 -5.12
N ARG A 221 -6.47 -3.31 -4.74
CA ARG A 221 -7.77 -3.02 -4.11
C ARG A 221 -8.83 -2.68 -5.16
N ALA A 222 -9.61 -3.69 -5.56
CA ALA A 222 -10.68 -3.55 -6.56
C ALA A 222 -11.82 -2.60 -6.14
N VAL A 223 -11.95 -2.24 -4.86
CA VAL A 223 -12.94 -1.25 -4.38
C VAL A 223 -12.79 0.12 -5.06
N ALA A 224 -11.59 0.45 -5.53
CA ALA A 224 -11.31 1.70 -6.21
C ALA A 224 -11.80 1.72 -7.68
N LEU A 225 -12.33 0.60 -8.20
CA LEU A 225 -12.88 0.56 -9.57
C LEU A 225 -14.09 1.48 -9.75
N ASP A 226 -14.85 1.74 -8.68
CA ASP A 226 -16.04 2.60 -8.73
C ASP A 226 -15.68 4.08 -8.89
N ALA A 227 -14.42 4.44 -8.63
CA ALA A 227 -13.91 5.81 -8.69
C ALA A 227 -13.10 6.10 -9.97
N VAL A 228 -13.00 5.15 -10.90
CA VAL A 228 -12.22 5.31 -12.14
C VAL A 228 -13.07 5.21 -13.39
N GLN A 229 -12.57 5.81 -14.47
CA GLN A 229 -13.18 5.85 -15.80
C GLN A 229 -12.28 5.15 -16.82
N GLY A 230 -12.86 4.76 -17.96
CA GLY A 230 -12.14 4.09 -19.04
C GLY A 230 -12.11 2.57 -18.88
N ALA A 231 -10.92 1.98 -19.00
CA ALA A 231 -10.72 0.53 -19.09
C ALA A 231 -10.85 -0.23 -17.74
N GLY A 232 -11.83 0.12 -16.91
CA GLY A 232 -12.06 -0.50 -15.59
C GLY A 232 -12.27 -2.02 -15.65
N ASP A 233 -12.95 -2.54 -16.68
CA ASP A 233 -13.15 -3.98 -16.85
C ASP A 233 -11.84 -4.73 -17.13
N GLU A 234 -10.91 -4.13 -17.87
CA GLU A 234 -9.59 -4.73 -18.08
C GLU A 234 -8.78 -4.71 -16.78
N VAL A 235 -8.84 -3.61 -16.01
CA VAL A 235 -8.21 -3.54 -14.68
C VAL A 235 -8.77 -4.63 -13.76
N ARG A 236 -10.10 -4.82 -13.74
CA ARG A 236 -10.75 -5.89 -12.95
C ARG A 236 -10.22 -7.27 -13.35
N ARG A 237 -10.19 -7.58 -14.65
CA ARG A 237 -9.62 -8.87 -15.14
C ARG A 237 -8.20 -9.12 -14.67
N ARG A 238 -7.35 -8.07 -14.63
CA ARG A 238 -5.96 -8.19 -14.15
C ARG A 238 -5.83 -8.32 -12.64
N LEU A 239 -6.81 -7.83 -11.88
CA LEU A 239 -6.85 -7.99 -10.43
C LEU A 239 -7.33 -9.40 -10.02
N ASP A 240 -8.18 -10.02 -10.84
CA ASP A 240 -8.75 -11.35 -10.58
C ASP A 240 -7.86 -12.52 -11.05
N ALA A 241 -6.85 -12.24 -11.89
CA ALA A 241 -5.91 -13.22 -12.46
C ALA A 241 -4.78 -13.60 -11.49
#